data_AF-A0A239T151-F1
#
_entry.id   AF-A0A239T151-F1
#
_cell.length_a   1.000
_cell.length_b   1.000
_cell.length_c   1.000
_cell.angle_alpha   90.00
_cell.angle_beta   90.00
_cell.angle_gamma   90.00
#
_symmetry.space_group_name_H-M   'P 1'
#
loop_
_entity.id
_entity.type
_entity.pdbx_description
1 polymer ?
#
loop_
_entity_poly.entity_id
_entity_poly.type
_entity_poly.pdbx_seq_one_letter_code
_entity_poly.pdbx_strand_id
1 'polypeptide(L)'
;MAEESDLEKSESPTPRRLEKAREEGQVARSRELSTFALLAAGVAGMWMTADRISQGFAQLMRHGMQFEPGTAMDTRRMLSYAAHSGADALMVIAPLFAALVIAAIVAPMALGGWLFTTKSLAPNFGRLNPLKGLGRMFSTQGLVELVKAVAKTVLVGGVAYWAIARDKDAVMGLMTQSPRVALPYVGEMIVVCCAFIVASLLLVAAIDIPFQLWQHYKKLRMTKEEVRQENKETEGDPHVKAQIRQLQRQAARRRMMQDVPKADVIVTNPTHFAVALEYKDNMRAPRVLAKGTDLVAQRIREMGAEHRIPILEAPPLARALHRHVEIGHEIPATLYTAVAEVLAWVFQLRRWRTEGGIEPLTPSDLPVPTELDAPRRLGSKRV
;
A
#
# COMPACT_ATOMS: atom_id res chain seq x y z
N MET A 1 -14.62 9.90 28.67
CA MET A 1 -13.25 9.48 28.32
C MET A 1 -13.11 8.86 26.92
N ALA A 2 -14.18 8.44 26.21
CA ALA A 2 -14.07 7.96 24.82
C ALA A 2 -14.29 9.06 23.75
N GLU A 3 -14.91 10.20 24.11
CA GLU A 3 -15.20 11.29 23.16
C GLU A 3 -14.04 12.29 22.99
N GLU A 4 -13.13 12.42 23.97
CA GLU A 4 -11.95 13.30 23.84
C GLU A 4 -10.93 12.78 22.80
N SER A 5 -10.84 11.45 22.60
CA SER A 5 -9.90 10.85 21.63
C SER A 5 -10.27 11.11 20.17
N ASP A 6 -11.56 11.32 19.86
CA ASP A 6 -12.00 11.54 18.48
C ASP A 6 -11.78 12.97 17.99
N LEU A 7 -11.62 13.95 18.90
CA LEU A 7 -11.28 15.33 18.57
C LEU A 7 -9.80 15.48 18.15
N GLU A 8 -8.91 14.60 18.62
CA GLU A 8 -7.48 14.64 18.29
C GLU A 8 -7.17 14.01 16.91
N LYS A 9 -8.08 13.17 16.38
CA LYS A 9 -7.93 12.48 15.10
C LYS A 9 -8.33 13.38 13.92
N SER A 10 -7.40 14.26 13.55
CA SER A 10 -7.59 15.22 12.45
C SER A 10 -7.06 14.72 11.10
N GLU A 11 -6.09 13.81 11.10
CA GLU A 11 -5.38 13.39 9.89
C GLU A 11 -6.09 12.24 9.16
N SER A 12 -5.96 12.20 7.84
CA SER A 12 -6.44 11.09 7.02
C SER A 12 -5.65 9.81 7.31
N PRO A 13 -6.29 8.62 7.29
CA PRO A 13 -5.58 7.34 7.38
C PRO A 13 -4.52 7.22 6.29
N THR A 14 -3.33 6.76 6.67
CA THR A 14 -2.26 6.38 5.74
C THR A 14 -2.65 5.12 4.95
N PRO A 15 -2.02 4.85 3.79
CA PRO A 15 -2.26 3.61 3.03
C PRO A 15 -2.00 2.35 3.87
N ARG A 16 -0.94 2.37 4.68
CA ARG A 16 -0.56 1.26 5.57
C ARG A 16 -1.61 1.03 6.66
N ARG A 17 -2.22 2.08 7.21
CA ARG A 17 -3.35 1.96 8.15
C ARG A 17 -4.56 1.29 7.50
N LEU A 18 -4.89 1.64 6.25
CA LEU A 18 -5.98 1.03 5.50
C LEU A 18 -5.71 -0.46 5.22
N GLU A 19 -4.49 -0.80 4.85
CA GLU A 19 -4.06 -2.19 4.64
C GLU A 19 -4.14 -3.01 5.93
N LYS A 20 -3.62 -2.47 7.05
CA LYS A 20 -3.70 -3.14 8.35
C LYS A 20 -5.15 -3.35 8.80
N ALA A 21 -6.01 -2.35 8.62
CA ALA A 21 -7.44 -2.48 8.90
C ALA A 21 -8.08 -3.61 8.07
N ARG A 22 -7.72 -3.70 6.78
CA ARG A 22 -8.12 -4.81 5.91
C ARG A 22 -7.58 -6.15 6.43
N GLU A 23 -6.29 -6.29 6.74
CA GLU A 23 -5.74 -7.54 7.27
C GLU A 23 -6.43 -8.02 8.56
N GLU A 24 -6.85 -7.08 9.41
CA GLU A 24 -7.58 -7.35 10.65
C GLU A 24 -9.06 -7.73 10.42
N GLY A 25 -9.57 -7.66 9.19
CA GLY A 25 -10.98 -7.94 8.89
C GLY A 25 -11.91 -6.75 9.03
N GLN A 26 -11.37 -5.54 9.23
CA GLN A 26 -12.15 -4.32 9.39
C GLN A 26 -12.39 -3.71 8.01
N VAL A 27 -13.54 -4.03 7.42
CA VAL A 27 -14.00 -3.45 6.15
C VAL A 27 -15.37 -2.80 6.33
N ALA A 28 -15.66 -1.77 5.54
CA ALA A 28 -16.99 -1.16 5.49
C ALA A 28 -18.02 -2.21 5.06
N ARG A 29 -19.16 -2.27 5.77
CA ARG A 29 -20.29 -3.14 5.44
C ARG A 29 -21.58 -2.38 5.67
N SER A 30 -22.48 -2.39 4.68
CA SER A 30 -23.85 -1.89 4.84
C SER A 30 -24.79 -3.09 4.96
N ARG A 31 -25.57 -3.10 6.04
CA ARG A 31 -26.64 -4.09 6.22
C ARG A 31 -27.78 -3.84 5.24
N GLU A 32 -28.08 -2.57 4.96
CA GLU A 32 -29.17 -2.17 4.07
C GLU A 32 -28.89 -2.56 2.61
N LEU A 33 -27.64 -2.45 2.14
CA LEU A 33 -27.25 -2.96 0.82
C LEU A 33 -27.51 -4.47 0.70
N SER A 34 -27.12 -5.25 1.71
CA SER A 34 -27.35 -6.70 1.70
C SER A 34 -28.84 -7.05 1.70
N THR A 35 -29.64 -6.35 2.51
CA THR A 35 -31.10 -6.54 2.54
C THR A 35 -31.75 -6.16 1.21
N PHE A 36 -31.38 -5.02 0.64
CA PHE A 36 -31.85 -4.57 -0.67
C PHE A 36 -31.49 -5.59 -1.76
N ALA A 37 -30.22 -5.98 -1.86
CA ALA A 37 -29.75 -6.90 -2.91
C ALA A 37 -30.42 -8.27 -2.81
N LEU A 38 -30.62 -8.79 -1.61
CA LEU A 38 -31.29 -10.09 -1.41
C LEU A 38 -32.76 -10.04 -1.82
N LEU A 39 -33.47 -8.97 -1.44
CA LEU A 39 -34.87 -8.78 -1.83
C LEU A 39 -35.00 -8.49 -3.33
N ALA A 40 -34.13 -7.67 -3.89
CA ALA A 40 -34.10 -7.39 -5.33
C ALA A 40 -33.84 -8.67 -6.14
N ALA A 41 -32.85 -9.47 -5.75
CA ALA A 41 -32.56 -10.75 -6.39
C ALA A 41 -33.71 -11.75 -6.20
N GLY A 42 -34.37 -11.76 -5.04
CA GLY A 42 -35.53 -12.60 -4.79
C GLY A 42 -36.72 -12.24 -5.67
N VAL A 43 -37.07 -10.95 -5.75
CA VAL A 43 -38.20 -10.47 -6.56
C VAL A 43 -37.90 -10.63 -8.06
N ALA A 44 -36.73 -10.19 -8.52
CA ALA A 44 -36.33 -10.34 -9.92
C ALA A 44 -36.19 -11.81 -10.31
N GLY A 45 -35.55 -12.63 -9.46
CA GLY A 45 -35.40 -14.06 -9.68
C GLY A 45 -36.75 -14.77 -9.72
N MET A 46 -37.68 -14.43 -8.82
CA MET A 46 -39.03 -14.99 -8.79
C MET A 46 -39.81 -14.59 -10.05
N TRP A 47 -39.71 -13.34 -10.51
CA TRP A 47 -40.36 -12.90 -11.75
C TRP A 47 -39.77 -13.62 -12.98
N MET A 48 -38.45 -13.66 -13.13
CA MET A 48 -37.77 -14.31 -14.26
C MET A 48 -38.02 -15.82 -14.32
N THR A 49 -38.28 -16.46 -13.17
CA THR A 49 -38.51 -17.90 -13.07
C THR A 49 -39.98 -18.27 -12.83
N ALA A 50 -40.90 -17.30 -12.81
CA ALA A 50 -42.31 -17.51 -12.46
C ALA A 50 -43.00 -18.56 -13.35
N ASP A 51 -42.81 -18.48 -14.67
CA ASP A 51 -43.37 -19.44 -15.62
C ASP A 51 -42.79 -20.84 -15.42
N ARG A 52 -41.47 -20.94 -15.22
CA ARG A 52 -40.80 -22.22 -15.00
C ARG A 52 -41.26 -22.86 -13.69
N ILE A 53 -41.36 -22.07 -12.62
CA ILE A 53 -41.80 -22.53 -11.30
C ILE A 53 -43.26 -22.97 -11.37
N SER A 54 -44.15 -22.14 -11.92
CA SER A 54 -45.58 -22.47 -12.02
C SER A 54 -45.82 -23.71 -12.88
N GLN A 55 -45.18 -23.83 -14.04
CA GLN A 55 -45.30 -25.00 -14.91
C GLN A 55 -44.66 -26.25 -14.28
N GLY A 56 -43.49 -26.12 -13.67
CA GLY A 56 -42.78 -27.21 -13.01
C GLY A 56 -43.60 -27.79 -11.84
N PHE A 57 -44.12 -26.94 -10.96
CA PHE A 57 -45.01 -27.38 -9.88
C PHE A 57 -46.33 -27.94 -10.40
N ALA A 58 -46.92 -27.36 -11.45
CA ALA A 58 -48.13 -27.90 -12.05
C ALA A 58 -47.90 -29.30 -12.64
N GLN A 59 -46.77 -29.53 -13.29
CA GLN A 59 -46.37 -30.86 -13.77
C GLN A 59 -46.13 -31.81 -12.61
N LEU A 60 -45.42 -31.39 -11.57
CA LEU A 60 -45.16 -32.21 -10.39
C LEU A 60 -46.45 -32.64 -9.69
N MET A 61 -47.42 -31.72 -9.57
CA MET A 61 -48.76 -32.01 -9.06
C MET A 61 -49.53 -32.98 -9.94
N ARG A 62 -49.50 -32.79 -11.28
CA ARG A 62 -50.15 -33.72 -12.22
C ARG A 62 -49.57 -35.11 -12.13
N HIS A 63 -48.24 -35.25 -12.12
CA HIS A 63 -47.58 -36.52 -11.98
C HIS A 63 -47.90 -37.15 -10.61
N GLY A 64 -47.83 -36.38 -9.53
CA GLY A 64 -48.10 -36.88 -8.17
C GLY A 64 -49.55 -37.31 -7.93
N MET A 65 -50.49 -36.77 -8.72
CA MET A 65 -51.92 -37.15 -8.67
C MET A 65 -52.29 -38.24 -9.68
N GLN A 66 -51.39 -38.63 -10.57
CA GLN A 66 -51.57 -39.77 -11.47
C GLN A 66 -51.12 -41.05 -10.75
N PHE A 67 -52.07 -41.96 -10.49
CA PHE A 67 -51.79 -43.23 -9.85
C PHE A 67 -51.57 -44.33 -10.88
N GLU A 68 -50.33 -44.79 -11.01
CA GLU A 68 -50.01 -45.99 -11.78
C GLU A 68 -50.02 -47.22 -10.85
N PRO A 69 -50.89 -48.23 -11.10
CA PRO A 69 -51.05 -49.39 -10.21
C PRO A 69 -49.74 -50.15 -9.92
N GLY A 70 -48.83 -50.20 -10.91
CA GLY A 70 -47.52 -50.86 -10.78
C GLY A 70 -46.52 -50.14 -9.87
N THR A 71 -46.78 -48.87 -9.53
CA THR A 71 -45.99 -48.06 -8.60
C THR A 71 -46.59 -48.12 -7.19
N ALA A 72 -47.92 -48.22 -7.07
CA ALA A 72 -48.62 -48.27 -5.79
C ALA A 72 -48.39 -49.57 -5.00
N MET A 73 -48.06 -50.67 -5.68
CA MET A 73 -47.90 -52.00 -5.08
C MET A 73 -46.43 -52.37 -4.78
N ASP A 74 -45.47 -51.50 -5.12
CA ASP A 74 -44.03 -51.75 -4.91
C ASP A 74 -43.37 -50.57 -4.17
N THR A 75 -43.08 -50.77 -2.89
CA THR A 75 -42.46 -49.77 -2.00
C THR A 75 -41.14 -49.22 -2.56
N ARG A 76 -40.35 -50.03 -3.28
CA ARG A 76 -39.08 -49.58 -3.85
C ARG A 76 -39.30 -48.59 -4.99
N ARG A 77 -40.32 -48.85 -5.82
CA ARG A 77 -40.73 -47.94 -6.90
C ARG A 77 -41.32 -46.65 -6.36
N MET A 78 -42.12 -46.73 -5.28
CA MET A 78 -42.62 -45.55 -4.58
C MET A 78 -41.48 -44.66 -4.07
N LEU A 79 -40.46 -45.25 -3.44
CA LEU A 79 -39.31 -44.49 -2.93
C LEU A 79 -38.50 -43.83 -4.05
N SER A 80 -38.23 -44.56 -5.15
CA SER A 80 -37.56 -43.95 -6.31
C SER A 80 -38.37 -42.82 -6.91
N TYR A 81 -39.69 -42.98 -7.02
CA TYR A 81 -40.58 -41.96 -7.56
C TYR A 81 -40.59 -40.70 -6.70
N ALA A 82 -40.65 -40.86 -5.37
CA ALA A 82 -40.56 -39.75 -4.43
C ALA A 82 -39.20 -39.03 -4.52
N ALA A 83 -38.10 -39.77 -4.67
CA ALA A 83 -36.76 -39.19 -4.83
C ALA A 83 -36.63 -38.37 -6.12
N HIS A 84 -37.12 -38.88 -7.25
CA HIS A 84 -37.11 -38.15 -8.52
C HIS A 84 -38.01 -36.91 -8.46
N SER A 85 -39.22 -37.05 -7.89
CA SER A 85 -40.13 -35.90 -7.71
C SER A 85 -39.52 -34.81 -6.82
N GLY A 86 -38.79 -35.21 -5.77
CA GLY A 86 -38.05 -34.29 -4.91
C GLY A 86 -36.88 -33.60 -5.63
N ALA A 87 -36.15 -34.34 -6.47
CA ALA A 87 -35.08 -33.79 -7.29
C ALA A 87 -35.62 -32.80 -8.33
N ASP A 88 -36.73 -33.12 -9.00
CA ASP A 88 -37.38 -32.24 -9.96
C ASP A 88 -37.88 -30.96 -9.29
N ALA A 89 -38.53 -31.07 -8.11
CA ALA A 89 -38.94 -29.92 -7.31
C ALA A 89 -37.74 -29.01 -6.97
N LEU A 90 -36.61 -29.61 -6.57
CA LEU A 90 -35.39 -28.89 -6.24
C LEU A 90 -34.80 -28.21 -7.49
N MET A 91 -34.78 -28.87 -8.64
CA MET A 91 -34.29 -28.30 -9.90
C MET A 91 -35.15 -27.16 -10.41
N VAL A 92 -36.46 -27.18 -10.13
CA VAL A 92 -37.38 -26.09 -10.48
C VAL A 92 -37.07 -24.81 -9.69
N ILE A 93 -36.78 -24.93 -8.39
CA ILE A 93 -36.49 -23.79 -7.51
C ILE A 93 -34.99 -23.42 -7.44
N ALA A 94 -34.10 -24.31 -7.88
CA ALA A 94 -32.64 -24.13 -7.81
C ALA A 94 -32.14 -22.81 -8.41
N PRO A 95 -32.63 -22.32 -9.57
CA PRO A 95 -32.19 -21.04 -10.13
C PRO A 95 -32.48 -19.85 -9.19
N LEU A 96 -33.62 -19.87 -8.50
CA LEU A 96 -33.99 -18.83 -7.54
C LEU A 96 -33.05 -18.86 -6.32
N PHE A 97 -32.80 -20.05 -5.76
CA PHE A 97 -31.83 -20.20 -4.67
C PHE A 97 -30.43 -19.80 -5.06
N ALA A 98 -29.98 -20.16 -6.26
CA ALA A 98 -28.69 -19.75 -6.78
C ALA A 98 -28.57 -18.22 -6.86
N ALA A 99 -29.60 -17.53 -7.38
CA ALA A 99 -29.64 -16.07 -7.41
C ALA A 99 -29.57 -15.44 -6.01
N LEU A 100 -30.29 -16.00 -5.03
CA LEU A 100 -30.24 -15.55 -3.63
C LEU A 100 -28.88 -15.78 -2.98
N VAL A 101 -28.24 -16.93 -3.21
CA VAL A 101 -26.89 -17.24 -2.71
C VAL A 101 -25.87 -16.27 -3.32
N ILE A 102 -25.95 -16.04 -4.63
CA ILE A 102 -25.08 -15.06 -5.31
C ILE A 102 -25.27 -13.67 -4.69
N ALA A 103 -26.51 -13.22 -4.49
CA ALA A 103 -26.78 -11.92 -3.88
C ALA A 103 -26.25 -11.84 -2.44
N ALA A 104 -26.42 -12.90 -1.64
CA ALA A 104 -25.94 -12.97 -0.26
C ALA A 104 -24.42 -12.89 -0.14
N ILE A 105 -23.68 -13.39 -1.15
CA ILE A 105 -22.21 -13.34 -1.21
C ILE A 105 -21.74 -12.00 -1.80
N VAL A 106 -22.31 -11.59 -2.93
CA VAL A 106 -21.86 -10.41 -3.69
C VAL A 106 -22.18 -9.11 -2.96
N ALA A 107 -23.33 -8.99 -2.30
CA ALA A 107 -23.74 -7.70 -1.71
C ALA A 107 -22.80 -7.23 -0.57
N PRO A 108 -22.39 -8.06 0.41
CA PRO A 108 -21.37 -7.67 1.38
C PRO A 108 -20.01 -7.36 0.74
N MET A 109 -19.64 -8.10 -0.31
CA MET A 109 -18.36 -7.95 -1.00
C MET A 109 -18.29 -6.68 -1.86
N ALA A 110 -19.42 -6.20 -2.38
CA ALA A 110 -19.47 -5.00 -3.21
C ALA A 110 -19.00 -3.74 -2.45
N LEU A 111 -19.20 -3.68 -1.14
CA LEU A 111 -18.72 -2.58 -0.29
C LEU A 111 -17.34 -2.82 0.33
N GLY A 112 -17.14 -3.99 0.91
CA GLY A 112 -15.93 -4.29 1.69
C GLY A 112 -14.75 -4.78 0.85
N GLY A 113 -15.00 -5.13 -0.41
CA GLY A 113 -14.06 -5.85 -1.26
C GLY A 113 -13.95 -7.34 -0.90
N TRP A 114 -13.16 -8.07 -1.69
CA TRP A 114 -12.80 -9.45 -1.38
C TRP A 114 -11.71 -9.46 -0.32
N LEU A 115 -12.02 -9.95 0.88
CA LEU A 115 -11.05 -10.06 1.97
C LEU A 115 -11.14 -11.42 2.65
N PHE A 116 -10.05 -12.17 2.59
CA PHE A 116 -9.88 -13.43 3.31
C PHE A 116 -8.90 -13.21 4.46
N THR A 117 -9.38 -13.27 5.71
CA THR A 117 -8.53 -13.15 6.91
C THR A 117 -8.83 -14.26 7.91
N THR A 118 -7.79 -14.94 8.37
CA THR A 118 -7.90 -15.97 9.41
C THR A 118 -7.90 -15.36 10.81
N LYS A 119 -7.46 -14.11 10.98
CA LYS A 119 -7.43 -13.42 12.29
C LYS A 119 -8.83 -13.23 12.88
N SER A 120 -9.83 -13.04 12.03
CA SER A 120 -11.23 -12.90 12.46
C SER A 120 -11.88 -14.20 12.94
N LEU A 121 -11.28 -15.37 12.67
CA LEU A 121 -11.76 -16.68 13.15
C LEU A 121 -11.29 -16.99 14.58
N ALA A 122 -10.31 -16.25 15.11
CA ALA A 122 -9.80 -16.47 16.46
C ALA A 122 -10.86 -16.07 17.52
N PRO A 123 -11.09 -16.90 18.57
CA PRO A 123 -12.05 -16.58 19.62
C PRO A 123 -11.59 -15.33 20.40
N ASN A 124 -12.43 -14.29 20.42
CA ASN A 124 -12.16 -13.05 21.13
C ASN A 124 -13.15 -12.89 22.30
N PHE A 125 -12.74 -13.32 23.50
CA PHE A 125 -13.53 -13.22 24.72
C PHE A 125 -13.89 -11.77 25.11
N GLY A 126 -13.13 -10.78 24.63
CA GLY A 126 -13.44 -9.37 24.83
C GLY A 126 -14.73 -8.90 24.15
N ARG A 127 -15.20 -9.64 23.12
CA ARG A 127 -16.48 -9.36 22.44
C ARG A 127 -17.71 -9.85 23.21
N LEU A 128 -17.53 -10.74 24.21
CA LEU A 128 -18.63 -11.30 25.01
C LEU A 128 -18.98 -10.46 26.24
N ASN A 129 -18.29 -9.34 26.48
CA ASN A 129 -18.54 -8.52 27.66
C ASN A 129 -19.89 -7.76 27.56
N PRO A 130 -20.88 -8.06 28.43
CA PRO A 130 -22.21 -7.48 28.36
C PRO A 130 -22.23 -5.97 28.66
N LEU A 131 -21.37 -5.48 29.56
CA LEU A 131 -21.27 -4.05 29.90
C LEU A 131 -20.86 -3.21 28.68
N LYS A 132 -19.90 -3.71 27.88
CA LYS A 132 -19.51 -3.06 26.62
C LYS A 132 -20.63 -3.13 25.57
N GLY A 133 -21.42 -4.20 25.57
CA GLY A 133 -22.60 -4.34 24.72
C GLY A 133 -23.66 -3.27 25.01
N LEU A 134 -24.01 -3.09 26.29
CA LEU A 134 -24.95 -2.06 26.75
C LEU A 134 -24.45 -0.64 26.43
N GLY A 135 -23.17 -0.34 26.69
CA GLY A 135 -22.60 0.96 26.35
C GLY A 135 -22.68 1.27 24.84
N ARG A 136 -22.57 0.24 23.98
CA ARG A 136 -22.74 0.41 22.53
C ARG A 136 -24.21 0.66 22.15
N MET A 137 -25.17 0.05 22.84
CA MET A 137 -26.59 0.26 22.59
C MET A 137 -27.04 1.69 22.95
N PHE A 138 -26.55 2.24 24.06
CA PHE A 138 -26.85 3.60 24.52
C PHE A 138 -25.84 4.65 24.02
N SER A 139 -25.15 4.39 22.92
CA SER A 139 -24.21 5.34 22.31
C SER A 139 -24.92 6.25 21.30
N THR A 140 -24.26 7.34 20.91
CA THR A 140 -24.69 8.19 19.77
C THR A 140 -24.89 7.37 18.49
N GLN A 141 -24.05 6.34 18.29
CA GLN A 141 -24.22 5.40 17.18
C GLN A 141 -25.51 4.58 17.30
N GLY A 142 -25.86 4.12 18.51
CA GLY A 142 -27.11 3.41 18.77
C GLY A 142 -28.35 4.25 18.45
N LEU A 143 -28.34 5.54 18.84
CA LEU A 143 -29.42 6.47 18.54
C LEU A 143 -29.58 6.70 17.02
N VAL A 144 -28.48 6.87 16.29
CA VAL A 144 -28.52 7.02 14.83
C VAL A 144 -29.09 5.77 14.16
N GLU A 145 -28.69 4.57 14.59
CA GLU A 145 -29.23 3.31 14.06
C GLU A 145 -30.73 3.15 14.37
N LEU A 146 -31.19 3.57 15.56
CA LEU A 146 -32.61 3.59 15.90
C LEU A 146 -33.41 4.51 14.98
N VAL A 147 -32.94 5.74 14.77
CA VAL A 147 -33.60 6.70 13.87
C VAL A 147 -33.68 6.15 12.45
N LYS A 148 -32.59 5.55 11.94
CA LYS A 148 -32.60 4.89 10.62
C LYS A 148 -33.60 3.73 10.57
N ALA A 149 -33.67 2.90 11.61
CA ALA A 149 -34.59 1.78 11.67
C ALA A 149 -36.06 2.24 11.65
N VAL A 150 -36.40 3.25 12.44
CA VAL A 150 -37.75 3.84 12.46
C VAL A 150 -38.07 4.48 11.11
N ALA A 151 -37.20 5.34 10.58
CA ALA A 151 -37.39 6.01 9.30
C ALA A 151 -37.60 5.00 8.15
N LYS A 152 -36.77 3.95 8.09
CA LYS A 152 -36.91 2.85 7.13
C LYS A 152 -38.24 2.12 7.29
N THR A 153 -38.65 1.82 8.51
CA THR A 153 -39.89 1.08 8.77
C THR A 153 -41.11 1.89 8.34
N VAL A 154 -41.12 3.19 8.64
CA VAL A 154 -42.17 4.12 8.20
C VAL A 154 -42.18 4.23 6.68
N LEU A 155 -41.02 4.35 6.04
CA LEU A 155 -40.92 4.41 4.58
C LEU A 155 -41.46 3.14 3.92
N VAL A 156 -40.95 1.97 4.30
CA VAL A 156 -41.34 0.68 3.72
C VAL A 156 -42.81 0.37 4.02
N GLY A 157 -43.25 0.59 5.26
CA GLY A 157 -44.64 0.39 5.67
C GLY A 157 -45.60 1.35 4.96
N GLY A 158 -45.20 2.61 4.78
CA GLY A 158 -45.95 3.61 4.03
C GLY A 158 -46.08 3.26 2.54
N VAL A 159 -44.98 2.82 1.92
CA VAL A 159 -44.99 2.36 0.52
C VAL A 159 -45.84 1.10 0.35
N ALA A 160 -45.73 0.13 1.26
CA ALA A 160 -46.55 -1.08 1.24
C ALA A 160 -48.05 -0.74 1.40
N TYR A 161 -48.40 0.12 2.36
CA TYR A 161 -49.77 0.59 2.55
C TYR A 161 -50.29 1.31 1.31
N TRP A 162 -49.51 2.22 0.74
CA TRP A 162 -49.89 2.95 -0.46
C TRP A 162 -50.08 2.02 -1.67
N ALA A 163 -49.17 1.07 -1.88
CA ALA A 163 -49.26 0.10 -2.97
C ALA A 163 -50.54 -0.75 -2.86
N ILE A 164 -50.86 -1.24 -1.66
CA ILE A 164 -52.08 -2.01 -1.41
C ILE A 164 -53.34 -1.14 -1.56
N ALA A 165 -53.31 0.09 -1.03
CA ALA A 165 -54.45 1.00 -1.09
C ALA A 165 -54.79 1.42 -2.52
N ARG A 166 -53.77 1.59 -3.38
CA ARG A 166 -53.92 1.89 -4.81
C ARG A 166 -54.72 0.81 -5.55
N ASP A 167 -54.45 -0.46 -5.27
CA ASP A 167 -55.04 -1.59 -5.99
C ASP A 167 -56.27 -2.18 -5.27
N LYS A 168 -56.77 -1.52 -4.22
CA LYS A 168 -57.89 -1.99 -3.40
C LYS A 168 -59.12 -2.40 -4.24
N ASP A 169 -59.53 -1.56 -5.19
CA ASP A 169 -60.73 -1.84 -5.99
C ASP A 169 -60.51 -3.01 -6.95
N ALA A 170 -59.30 -3.14 -7.50
CA ALA A 170 -58.90 -4.28 -8.31
C ALA A 170 -58.90 -5.59 -7.49
N VAL A 171 -58.43 -5.53 -6.24
CA VAL A 171 -58.48 -6.65 -5.29
C VAL A 171 -59.93 -7.09 -5.04
N MET A 172 -60.83 -6.14 -4.80
CA MET A 172 -62.26 -6.46 -4.61
C MET A 172 -62.88 -7.06 -5.88
N GLY A 173 -62.49 -6.57 -7.05
CA GLY A 173 -62.95 -7.09 -8.35
C GLY A 173 -62.58 -8.55 -8.60
N LEU A 174 -61.45 -9.02 -8.05
CA LEU A 174 -61.01 -10.42 -8.19
C LEU A 174 -62.02 -11.44 -7.63
N MET A 175 -62.85 -11.05 -6.65
CA MET A 175 -63.88 -11.94 -6.09
C MET A 175 -64.92 -12.39 -7.12
N THR A 176 -65.05 -11.65 -8.22
CA THR A 176 -66.02 -11.92 -9.29
C THR A 176 -65.40 -12.59 -10.52
N GLN A 177 -64.08 -12.80 -10.51
CA GLN A 177 -63.33 -13.33 -11.66
C GLN A 177 -63.10 -14.83 -11.55
N SER A 178 -62.96 -15.50 -12.69
CA SER A 178 -62.59 -16.91 -12.71
C SER A 178 -61.14 -17.12 -12.22
N PRO A 179 -60.81 -18.25 -11.55
CA PRO A 179 -59.45 -18.50 -11.05
C PRO A 179 -58.35 -18.44 -12.12
N ARG A 180 -58.70 -18.78 -13.37
CA ARG A 180 -57.77 -18.75 -14.52
C ARG A 180 -57.29 -17.34 -14.85
N VAL A 181 -58.12 -16.32 -14.60
CA VAL A 181 -57.78 -14.90 -14.82
C VAL A 181 -57.28 -14.27 -13.53
N ALA A 182 -57.88 -14.63 -12.39
CA ALA A 182 -57.55 -14.05 -11.10
C ALA A 182 -56.12 -14.38 -10.64
N LEU A 183 -55.64 -15.62 -10.81
CA LEU A 183 -54.33 -16.04 -10.30
C LEU A 183 -53.14 -15.32 -10.97
N PRO A 184 -53.05 -15.20 -12.31
CA PRO A 184 -51.98 -14.41 -12.94
C PRO A 184 -52.02 -12.94 -12.54
N TYR A 185 -53.22 -12.34 -12.44
CA TYR A 185 -53.38 -10.94 -12.08
C TYR A 185 -52.91 -10.66 -10.64
N VAL A 186 -53.25 -11.53 -9.69
CA VAL A 186 -52.72 -11.46 -8.32
C VAL A 186 -51.20 -11.57 -8.31
N GLY A 187 -50.63 -12.47 -9.11
CA GLY A 187 -49.18 -12.63 -9.25
C GLY A 187 -48.51 -11.34 -9.71
N GLU A 188 -49.05 -10.69 -10.75
CA GLU A 188 -48.56 -9.40 -11.25
C GLU A 188 -48.64 -8.31 -10.18
N MET A 189 -49.78 -8.20 -9.49
CA MET A 189 -49.99 -7.23 -8.41
C MET A 189 -49.01 -7.43 -7.24
N ILE A 190 -48.71 -8.68 -6.87
CA ILE A 190 -47.69 -9.01 -5.87
C ILE A 190 -46.30 -8.56 -6.35
N VAL A 191 -45.94 -8.84 -7.61
CA VAL A 191 -44.64 -8.44 -8.16
C VAL A 191 -44.49 -6.91 -8.18
N VAL A 192 -45.53 -6.18 -8.59
CA VAL A 192 -45.53 -4.71 -8.60
C VAL A 192 -45.41 -4.15 -7.18
N CYS A 193 -46.15 -4.68 -6.21
CA CYS A 193 -46.06 -4.28 -4.81
C CYS A 193 -44.64 -4.54 -4.24
N CYS A 194 -44.10 -5.73 -4.48
CA CYS A 194 -42.72 -6.07 -4.14
C CYS A 194 -41.70 -5.15 -4.81
N ALA A 195 -41.91 -4.77 -6.07
CA ALA A 195 -41.02 -3.86 -6.79
C ALA A 195 -41.01 -2.46 -6.16
N PHE A 196 -42.16 -1.93 -5.72
CA PHE A 196 -42.21 -0.67 -4.97
C PHE A 196 -41.48 -0.75 -3.64
N ILE A 197 -41.63 -1.87 -2.91
CA ILE A 197 -40.92 -2.10 -1.65
C ILE A 197 -39.40 -2.16 -1.90
N VAL A 198 -38.95 -2.90 -2.90
CA VAL A 198 -37.53 -2.98 -3.28
C VAL A 198 -36.99 -1.62 -3.71
N ALA A 199 -37.76 -0.84 -4.47
CA ALA A 199 -37.39 0.52 -4.86
C ALA A 199 -37.27 1.46 -3.64
N SER A 200 -38.13 1.32 -2.63
CA SER A 200 -38.00 2.08 -1.38
C SER A 200 -36.74 1.70 -0.60
N LEU A 201 -36.37 0.42 -0.59
CA LEU A 201 -35.13 -0.06 0.04
C LEU A 201 -33.88 0.36 -0.73
N LEU A 202 -33.98 0.52 -2.05
CA LEU A 202 -32.90 1.11 -2.84
C LEU A 202 -32.56 2.51 -2.36
N LEU A 203 -33.58 3.35 -2.08
CA LEU A 203 -33.37 4.70 -1.53
C LEU A 203 -32.68 4.64 -0.17
N VAL A 204 -33.09 3.71 0.70
CA VAL A 204 -32.47 3.51 2.01
C VAL A 204 -31.00 3.08 1.87
N ALA A 205 -30.72 2.10 1.00
CA ALA A 205 -29.38 1.64 0.73
C ALA A 205 -28.51 2.74 0.12
N ALA A 206 -29.05 3.55 -0.79
CA ALA A 206 -28.35 4.67 -1.42
C ALA A 206 -27.89 5.74 -0.41
N ILE A 207 -28.61 5.90 0.70
CA ILE A 207 -28.23 6.81 1.80
C ILE A 207 -27.31 6.10 2.81
N ASP A 208 -27.58 4.84 3.15
CA ASP A 208 -26.77 4.10 4.13
C ASP A 208 -25.36 3.79 3.61
N ILE A 209 -25.19 3.45 2.33
CA ILE A 209 -23.88 3.17 1.72
C ILE A 209 -22.85 4.31 1.95
N PRO A 210 -23.08 5.55 1.52
CA PRO A 210 -22.13 6.63 1.72
C PRO A 210 -21.93 6.94 3.21
N PHE A 211 -22.98 6.84 4.03
CA PHE A 211 -22.87 7.01 5.47
C PHE A 211 -21.94 5.97 6.12
N GLN A 212 -22.07 4.69 5.75
CA GLN A 212 -21.22 3.62 6.27
C GLN A 212 -19.76 3.76 5.80
N LEU A 213 -19.54 4.16 4.54
CA LEU A 213 -18.20 4.43 4.02
C LEU A 213 -17.54 5.60 4.76
N TRP A 214 -18.27 6.70 4.96
CA TRP A 214 -17.79 7.85 5.71
C TRP A 214 -17.50 7.48 7.18
N GLN A 215 -18.40 6.75 7.83
CA GLN A 215 -18.22 6.32 9.21
C GLN A 215 -17.02 5.38 9.36
N HIS A 216 -16.82 4.45 8.42
CA HIS A 216 -15.66 3.57 8.41
C HIS A 216 -14.36 4.36 8.22
N TYR A 217 -14.33 5.29 7.27
CA TYR A 217 -13.18 6.16 7.05
C TYR A 217 -12.89 7.05 8.27
N LYS A 218 -13.92 7.62 8.90
CA LYS A 218 -13.80 8.42 10.13
C LYS A 218 -13.18 7.61 11.28
N LYS A 219 -13.57 6.34 11.43
CA LYS A 219 -12.98 5.44 12.45
C LYS A 219 -11.50 5.13 12.20
N LEU A 220 -11.02 5.25 10.97
CA LEU A 220 -9.63 5.02 10.59
C LEU A 220 -8.77 6.29 10.63
N ARG A 221 -9.35 7.47 10.89
CA ARG A 221 -8.59 8.71 11.07
C ARG A 221 -7.53 8.59 12.16
N MET A 222 -6.46 9.34 11.97
CA MET A 222 -5.26 9.25 12.79
C MET A 222 -4.96 10.59 13.45
N THR A 223 -4.26 10.57 14.57
CA THR A 223 -3.67 11.79 15.14
C THR A 223 -2.36 12.12 14.41
N LYS A 224 -1.90 13.37 14.53
CA LYS A 224 -0.59 13.78 13.99
C LYS A 224 0.56 12.96 14.57
N GLU A 225 0.45 12.57 15.83
CA GLU A 225 1.45 11.74 16.51
C GLU A 225 1.48 10.32 15.95
N GLU A 226 0.30 9.71 15.73
CA GLU A 226 0.19 8.38 15.13
C GLU A 226 0.79 8.34 13.71
N VAL A 227 0.50 9.35 12.88
CA VAL A 227 1.08 9.45 11.52
C VAL A 227 2.60 9.59 11.59
N ARG A 228 3.12 10.42 12.50
CA ARG A 228 4.57 10.60 12.69
C ARG A 228 5.24 9.31 13.15
N GLN A 229 4.60 8.56 14.04
CA GLN A 229 5.10 7.29 14.53
C GLN A 229 5.10 6.22 13.43
N GLU A 230 4.03 6.13 12.63
CA GLU A 230 3.97 5.19 11.50
C GLU A 230 5.02 5.50 10.43
N ASN A 231 5.27 6.79 10.15
CA ASN A 231 6.35 7.21 9.25
C ASN A 231 7.72 6.81 9.82
N LYS A 232 7.96 6.98 11.13
CA LYS A 232 9.20 6.51 11.78
C LYS A 232 9.37 5.00 11.69
N GLU A 233 8.31 4.22 11.86
CA GLU A 233 8.35 2.76 11.77
C GLU A 233 8.59 2.25 10.34
N THR A 234 8.12 3.00 9.34
CA THR A 234 8.26 2.61 7.92
C THR A 234 9.58 3.07 7.33
N GLU A 235 9.96 4.33 7.56
CA GLU A 235 11.14 4.94 6.94
C GLU A 235 12.35 4.97 7.87
N GLY A 236 12.20 4.62 9.15
CA GLY A 236 13.23 4.80 10.17
C GLY A 236 13.35 6.26 10.63
N ASP A 237 14.00 6.49 11.76
CA ASP A 237 14.18 7.85 12.28
C ASP A 237 15.16 8.65 11.39
N PRO A 238 14.75 9.83 10.87
CA PRO A 238 15.62 10.71 10.10
C PRO A 238 16.94 11.05 10.82
N HIS A 239 16.92 11.22 12.14
CA HIS A 239 18.11 11.50 12.95
C HIS A 239 19.06 10.31 12.96
N VAL A 240 18.54 9.09 13.07
CA VAL A 240 19.35 7.87 13.01
C VAL A 240 19.97 7.70 11.63
N LYS A 241 19.21 7.93 10.55
CA LYS A 241 19.76 7.93 9.17
C LYS A 241 20.84 8.99 8.96
N ALA A 242 20.69 10.17 9.55
CA ALA A 242 21.70 11.23 9.49
C ALA A 242 22.97 10.83 10.28
N GLN A 243 22.81 10.27 11.47
CA GLN A 243 23.90 9.82 12.33
C GLN A 243 24.70 8.68 11.68
N ILE A 244 24.02 7.70 11.07
CA ILE A 244 24.67 6.63 10.30
C ILE A 244 25.51 7.21 9.16
N ARG A 245 24.97 8.17 8.39
CA ARG A 245 25.72 8.84 7.32
C ARG A 245 26.94 9.61 7.84
N GLN A 246 26.85 10.23 9.01
CA GLN A 246 27.97 10.92 9.63
C GLN A 246 29.08 9.94 10.07
N LEU A 247 28.71 8.84 10.72
CA LEU A 247 29.63 7.77 11.13
C LEU A 247 30.34 7.15 9.93
N GLN A 248 29.61 6.88 8.84
CA GLN A 248 30.18 6.36 7.59
C GLN A 248 31.25 7.31 7.01
N ARG A 249 30.97 8.63 6.99
CA ARG A 249 31.95 9.64 6.54
C ARG A 249 33.19 9.70 7.42
N GLN A 250 33.02 9.59 8.75
CA GLN A 250 34.16 9.57 9.68
C GLN A 250 35.02 8.32 9.51
N ALA A 251 34.41 7.14 9.36
CA ALA A 251 35.12 5.89 9.12
C ALA A 251 35.91 5.94 7.80
N ALA A 252 35.32 6.47 6.73
CA ALA A 252 36.01 6.66 5.45
C ALA A 252 37.22 7.60 5.57
N ARG A 253 37.07 8.74 6.27
CA ARG A 253 38.18 9.66 6.54
C ARG A 253 39.30 9.03 7.36
N ARG A 254 38.96 8.21 8.36
CA ARG A 254 39.95 7.50 9.18
C ARG A 254 40.76 6.51 8.35
N ARG A 255 40.12 5.72 7.47
CA ARG A 255 40.81 4.81 6.54
C ARG A 255 41.73 5.56 5.59
N MET A 256 41.23 6.64 4.98
CA MET A 256 42.05 7.50 4.11
C MET A 256 43.31 8.02 4.82
N MET A 257 43.19 8.47 6.07
CA MET A 257 44.33 8.93 6.85
C MET A 257 45.32 7.79 7.19
N GLN A 258 44.84 6.56 7.40
CA GLN A 258 45.72 5.40 7.64
C GLN A 258 46.58 5.02 6.42
N ASP A 259 46.19 5.45 5.22
CA ASP A 259 46.95 5.17 4.00
C ASP A 259 47.99 6.26 3.68
N VAL A 260 47.91 7.44 4.29
CA VAL A 260 48.89 8.54 4.09
C VAL A 260 50.34 8.10 4.36
N PRO A 261 50.67 7.33 5.42
CA PRO A 261 52.04 6.88 5.68
C PRO A 261 52.68 6.04 4.57
N LYS A 262 51.88 5.46 3.66
CA LYS A 262 52.35 4.65 2.55
C LYS A 262 52.67 5.49 1.30
N ALA A 263 52.41 6.79 1.33
CA ALA A 263 52.62 7.66 0.18
C ALA A 263 54.10 7.93 -0.05
N ASP A 264 54.48 8.00 -1.32
CA ASP A 264 55.85 8.31 -1.75
C ASP A 264 56.09 9.82 -1.82
N VAL A 265 55.04 10.60 -2.12
CA VAL A 265 55.08 12.05 -2.21
C VAL A 265 53.73 12.67 -1.86
N ILE A 266 53.75 13.86 -1.27
CA ILE A 266 52.55 14.68 -1.04
C ILE A 266 52.66 15.97 -1.84
N VAL A 267 51.71 16.19 -2.75
CA VAL A 267 51.61 17.41 -3.56
C VAL A 267 50.63 18.37 -2.92
N THR A 268 51.04 19.61 -2.71
CA THR A 268 50.27 20.59 -1.95
C THR A 268 50.00 21.88 -2.73
N ASN A 269 48.84 22.47 -2.44
CA ASN A 269 48.55 23.89 -2.65
C ASN A 269 48.48 24.50 -1.24
N PRO A 270 49.40 25.40 -0.86
CA PRO A 270 49.82 25.70 0.51
C PRO A 270 48.75 25.57 1.60
N THR A 271 47.62 26.24 1.42
CA THR A 271 46.56 26.30 2.42
C THR A 271 45.32 25.48 2.07
N HIS A 272 45.15 25.09 0.81
CA HIS A 272 43.86 24.64 0.30
C HIS A 272 43.78 23.17 -0.09
N PHE A 273 44.84 22.56 -0.61
CA PHE A 273 44.81 21.17 -1.07
C PHE A 273 46.06 20.40 -0.68
N ALA A 274 45.88 19.12 -0.36
CA ALA A 274 46.97 18.16 -0.25
C ALA A 274 46.52 16.84 -0.88
N VAL A 275 47.39 16.25 -1.70
CA VAL A 275 47.17 14.96 -2.37
C VAL A 275 48.39 14.08 -2.14
N ALA A 276 48.18 12.91 -1.54
CA ALA A 276 49.21 11.92 -1.28
C ALA A 276 49.18 10.87 -2.41
N LEU A 277 50.34 10.64 -3.04
CA LEU A 277 50.51 9.71 -4.14
C LEU A 277 51.43 8.55 -3.75
N GLU A 278 51.08 7.35 -4.19
CA GLU A 278 51.91 6.14 -4.09
C GLU A 278 52.27 5.66 -5.49
N TYR A 279 53.52 5.25 -5.67
CA TYR A 279 54.01 4.63 -6.89
C TYR A 279 54.96 3.49 -6.56
N LYS A 280 54.59 2.28 -7.02
CA LYS A 280 55.39 1.06 -6.88
C LYS A 280 55.78 0.55 -8.27
N ASP A 281 56.91 -0.14 -8.37
CA ASP A 281 57.48 -0.61 -9.65
C ASP A 281 56.55 -1.55 -10.45
N ASN A 282 55.52 -2.10 -9.82
CA ASN A 282 54.51 -2.96 -10.46
C ASN A 282 53.21 -2.24 -10.85
N MET A 283 53.13 -0.91 -10.68
CA MET A 283 51.94 -0.12 -11.01
C MET A 283 52.06 0.50 -12.40
N ARG A 284 50.94 0.57 -13.13
CA ARG A 284 50.90 1.21 -14.46
C ARG A 284 50.96 2.73 -14.36
N ALA A 285 50.41 3.28 -13.27
CA ALA A 285 50.47 4.70 -12.96
C ALA A 285 50.37 4.92 -11.44
N PRO A 286 50.87 6.06 -10.93
CA PRO A 286 50.72 6.44 -9.53
C PRO A 286 49.26 6.51 -9.09
N ARG A 287 48.99 6.11 -7.84
CA ARG A 287 47.65 6.08 -7.25
C ARG A 287 47.49 7.14 -6.17
N VAL A 288 46.32 7.76 -6.10
CA VAL A 288 45.98 8.70 -5.03
C VAL A 288 45.56 7.93 -3.77
N LEU A 289 46.35 8.00 -2.70
CA LEU A 289 46.05 7.36 -1.42
C LEU A 289 45.19 8.22 -0.51
N ALA A 290 45.41 9.53 -0.53
CA ALA A 290 44.63 10.48 0.25
C ALA A 290 44.54 11.80 -0.49
N LYS A 291 43.40 12.48 -0.36
CA LYS A 291 43.25 13.87 -0.79
C LYS A 291 42.32 14.60 0.16
N GLY A 292 42.57 15.89 0.36
CA GLY A 292 41.73 16.70 1.22
C GLY A 292 41.81 18.19 0.91
N THR A 293 40.86 18.92 1.47
CA THR A 293 40.87 20.38 1.47
C THR A 293 41.03 20.93 2.88
N ASP A 294 41.57 22.15 2.99
CA ASP A 294 41.65 22.94 4.22
C ASP A 294 42.16 22.13 5.43
N LEU A 295 41.32 21.91 6.45
CA LEU A 295 41.70 21.15 7.66
C LEU A 295 42.16 19.71 7.35
N VAL A 296 41.55 19.05 6.37
CA VAL A 296 41.96 17.70 5.96
C VAL A 296 43.30 17.76 5.24
N ALA A 297 43.52 18.79 4.40
CA ALA A 297 44.80 19.01 3.75
C ALA A 297 45.92 19.28 4.76
N GLN A 298 45.65 20.11 5.78
CA GLN A 298 46.56 20.36 6.88
C GLN A 298 46.93 19.05 7.59
N ARG A 299 45.94 18.22 7.91
CA ARG A 299 46.20 16.95 8.60
C ARG A 299 47.02 15.95 7.77
N ILE A 300 46.82 15.93 6.44
CA ILE A 300 47.64 15.12 5.52
C ILE A 300 49.09 15.61 5.54
N ARG A 301 49.33 16.93 5.54
CA ARG A 301 50.69 17.49 5.62
C ARG A 301 51.37 17.19 6.95
N GLU A 302 50.66 17.34 8.06
CA GLU A 302 51.16 17.02 9.40
C GLU A 302 51.58 15.55 9.48
N MET A 303 50.72 14.64 9.00
CA MET A 303 51.01 13.21 8.98
C MET A 303 52.17 12.86 8.03
N GLY A 304 52.25 13.54 6.88
CA GLY A 304 53.36 13.44 5.95
C GLY A 304 54.69 13.85 6.58
N ALA A 305 54.71 14.97 7.29
CA ALA A 305 55.89 15.46 8.01
C ALA A 305 56.33 14.49 9.12
N GLU A 306 55.37 13.96 9.91
CA GLU A 306 55.62 12.95 10.95
C GLU A 306 56.29 11.68 10.39
N HIS A 307 55.86 11.23 9.22
CA HIS A 307 56.39 10.04 8.54
C HIS A 307 57.54 10.34 7.57
N ARG A 308 58.03 11.59 7.55
CA ARG A 308 59.14 12.05 6.68
C ARG A 308 58.89 11.87 5.18
N ILE A 309 57.63 11.93 4.75
CA ILE A 309 57.23 11.88 3.35
C ILE A 309 57.58 13.22 2.69
N PRO A 310 58.27 13.23 1.54
CA PRO A 310 58.56 14.45 0.79
C PRO A 310 57.28 15.22 0.43
N ILE A 311 57.26 16.51 0.75
CA ILE A 311 56.17 17.41 0.41
C ILE A 311 56.67 18.35 -0.69
N LEU A 312 55.95 18.38 -1.82
CA LEU A 312 56.20 19.30 -2.91
C LEU A 312 55.05 20.31 -2.99
N GLU A 313 55.41 21.59 -3.06
CA GLU A 313 54.46 22.66 -3.33
C GLU A 313 54.30 22.81 -4.84
N ALA A 314 53.16 22.35 -5.37
CA ALA A 314 52.81 22.49 -6.77
C ALA A 314 51.31 22.79 -6.90
N PRO A 315 50.90 24.07 -6.73
CA PRO A 315 49.50 24.44 -6.66
C PRO A 315 48.66 23.99 -7.87
N PRO A 316 49.12 24.11 -9.13
CA PRO A 316 48.39 23.62 -10.30
C PRO A 316 48.12 22.12 -10.27
N LEU A 317 49.16 21.34 -9.96
CA LEU A 317 49.08 19.88 -9.93
C LEU A 317 48.20 19.39 -8.77
N ALA A 318 48.32 20.00 -7.58
CA ALA A 318 47.48 19.68 -6.42
C ALA A 318 45.98 19.91 -6.69
N ARG A 319 45.63 21.01 -7.38
CA ARG A 319 44.24 21.29 -7.77
C ARG A 319 43.73 20.27 -8.80
N ALA A 320 44.53 19.98 -9.83
CA ALA A 320 44.17 19.03 -10.87
C ALA A 320 43.95 17.62 -10.29
N LEU A 321 44.89 17.13 -9.47
CA LEU A 321 44.79 15.83 -8.81
C LEU A 321 43.58 15.74 -7.86
N HIS A 322 43.35 16.78 -7.05
CA HIS A 322 42.23 16.78 -6.13
C HIS A 322 40.88 16.72 -6.85
N ARG A 323 40.74 17.42 -7.98
CA ARG A 323 39.49 17.54 -8.72
C ARG A 323 39.21 16.34 -9.62
N HIS A 324 40.23 15.80 -10.28
CA HIS A 324 40.04 14.85 -11.37
C HIS A 324 40.34 13.39 -11.00
N VAL A 325 40.90 13.11 -9.82
CA VAL A 325 41.28 11.75 -9.42
C VAL A 325 40.63 11.38 -8.08
N GLU A 326 39.87 10.29 -8.04
CA GLU A 326 39.31 9.77 -6.79
C GLU A 326 40.34 9.03 -5.94
N ILE A 327 40.09 8.94 -4.64
CA ILE A 327 40.96 8.18 -3.72
C ILE A 327 40.93 6.70 -4.15
N GLY A 328 42.08 6.05 -4.14
CA GLY A 328 42.27 4.66 -4.57
C GLY A 328 42.38 4.46 -6.08
N HIS A 329 42.27 5.52 -6.89
CA HIS A 329 42.39 5.43 -8.35
C HIS A 329 43.75 5.89 -8.85
N GLU A 330 44.17 5.29 -9.98
CA GLU A 330 45.36 5.72 -10.73
C GLU A 330 45.12 7.10 -11.37
N ILE A 331 46.19 7.89 -11.48
CA ILE A 331 46.12 9.20 -12.15
C ILE A 331 45.79 9.03 -13.65
N PRO A 332 45.16 10.02 -14.30
CA PRO A 332 44.90 9.99 -15.73
C PRO A 332 46.18 10.25 -16.54
N ALA A 333 46.23 9.72 -17.77
CA ALA A 333 47.36 9.87 -18.70
C ALA A 333 47.79 11.33 -18.92
N THR A 334 46.85 12.26 -18.86
CA THR A 334 47.09 13.71 -19.01
C THR A 334 47.95 14.32 -17.90
N LEU A 335 48.07 13.66 -16.74
CA LEU A 335 48.89 14.11 -15.61
C LEU A 335 50.17 13.30 -15.47
N TYR A 336 50.45 12.34 -16.36
CA TYR A 336 51.62 11.46 -16.25
C TYR A 336 52.92 12.24 -16.27
N THR A 337 53.09 13.18 -17.21
CA THR A 337 54.33 13.96 -17.33
C THR A 337 54.60 14.78 -16.06
N ALA A 338 53.59 15.53 -15.59
CA ALA A 338 53.71 16.33 -14.39
C ALA A 338 54.00 15.48 -13.15
N VAL A 339 53.35 14.33 -12.99
CA VAL A 339 53.62 13.45 -11.83
C VAL A 339 54.95 12.69 -11.97
N ALA A 340 55.39 12.34 -13.18
CA ALA A 340 56.68 11.70 -13.41
C ALA A 340 57.83 12.60 -13.00
N GLU A 341 57.74 13.91 -13.25
CA GLU A 341 58.73 14.89 -12.77
C GLU A 341 58.76 14.98 -11.24
N VAL A 342 57.59 14.96 -10.59
CA VAL A 342 57.50 14.92 -9.12
C VAL A 342 58.15 13.66 -8.56
N LEU A 343 57.89 12.49 -9.16
CA LEU A 343 58.49 11.23 -8.73
C LEU A 343 59.99 11.19 -9.00
N ALA A 344 60.45 11.69 -10.16
CA ALA A 344 61.87 11.80 -10.47
C ALA A 344 62.61 12.65 -9.43
N TRP A 345 62.02 13.78 -9.01
CA TRP A 345 62.54 14.58 -7.92
C TRP A 345 62.59 13.80 -6.59
N VAL A 346 61.54 13.06 -6.25
CA VAL A 346 61.54 12.21 -5.03
C VAL A 346 62.62 11.14 -5.07
N PHE A 347 62.82 10.47 -6.21
CA PHE A 347 63.88 9.47 -6.36
C PHE A 347 65.27 10.09 -6.24
N GLN A 348 65.52 11.24 -6.87
CA GLN A 348 66.77 11.98 -6.72
C GLN A 348 67.00 12.42 -5.27
N LEU A 349 65.94 12.89 -4.58
CA LEU A 349 66.00 13.30 -3.18
C LEU A 349 66.30 12.12 -2.24
N ARG A 350 65.71 10.95 -2.48
CA ARG A 350 66.02 9.70 -1.75
C ARG A 350 67.45 9.25 -1.97
N ARG A 351 67.94 9.34 -3.22
CA ARG A 351 69.31 8.99 -3.59
C ARG A 351 70.31 9.92 -2.92
N TRP A 352 70.08 11.24 -2.98
CA TRP A 352 70.91 12.25 -2.33
C TRP A 352 71.02 12.03 -0.82
N ARG A 353 69.90 11.71 -0.14
CA ARG A 353 69.89 11.42 1.30
C ARG A 353 70.66 10.16 1.70
N THR A 354 70.79 9.18 0.80
CA THR A 354 71.41 7.88 1.10
C THR A 354 72.87 7.81 0.67
N GLU A 355 73.19 8.34 -0.52
CA GLU A 355 74.50 8.20 -1.18
C GLU A 355 75.35 9.49 -1.10
N GLY A 356 74.75 10.62 -0.71
CA GLY A 356 75.38 11.95 -0.77
C GLY A 356 75.52 12.50 -2.20
N GLY A 357 75.82 13.79 -2.35
CA GLY A 357 75.99 14.46 -3.65
C GLY A 357 75.41 15.87 -3.70
N ILE A 358 75.16 16.37 -4.91
CA ILE A 358 74.51 17.66 -5.15
C ILE A 358 73.02 17.54 -4.82
N GLU A 359 72.49 18.46 -4.01
CA GLU A 359 71.07 18.50 -3.66
C GLU A 359 70.22 18.74 -4.92
N PRO A 360 69.18 17.90 -5.17
CA PRO A 360 68.35 18.05 -6.36
C PRO A 360 67.50 19.32 -6.27
N LEU A 361 67.45 20.06 -7.38
CA LEU A 361 66.62 21.26 -7.50
C LEU A 361 65.14 20.89 -7.38
N THR A 362 64.39 21.69 -6.62
CA THR A 362 62.93 21.56 -6.53
C THR A 362 62.29 21.97 -7.86
N PRO A 363 61.45 21.12 -8.48
CA PRO A 363 60.75 21.46 -9.71
C PRO A 363 59.78 22.64 -9.47
N SER A 364 59.88 23.68 -10.30
CA SER A 364 59.06 24.90 -10.18
C SER A 364 58.06 25.12 -11.31
N ASP A 365 58.23 24.46 -12.46
CA ASP A 365 57.38 24.62 -13.66
C ASP A 365 56.93 23.26 -14.22
N LEU A 366 56.11 22.55 -13.42
CA LEU A 366 55.59 21.24 -13.82
C LEU A 366 54.60 21.40 -15.00
N PRO A 367 54.70 20.57 -16.05
CA PRO A 367 53.86 20.66 -17.25
C PRO A 367 52.44 20.14 -16.97
N VAL A 368 51.63 20.94 -16.28
CA VAL A 368 50.21 20.64 -16.01
C VAL A 368 49.35 21.26 -17.12
N PRO A 369 48.55 20.46 -17.84
CA PRO A 369 47.65 20.99 -18.87
C PRO A 369 46.71 22.06 -18.28
N THR A 370 46.67 23.24 -18.90
CA THR A 370 45.92 24.40 -18.41
C THR A 370 44.42 24.12 -18.26
N GLU A 371 43.89 23.18 -19.06
CA GLU A 371 42.49 22.73 -19.03
C GLU A 371 42.11 22.01 -17.72
N LEU A 372 43.05 21.34 -17.06
CA LEU A 372 42.83 20.60 -15.81
C LEU A 372 43.06 21.46 -14.56
N ASP A 373 43.83 22.54 -14.70
CA ASP A 373 44.07 23.50 -13.62
C ASP A 373 42.97 24.58 -13.52
N ALA A 374 42.38 24.97 -14.66
CA ALA A 374 41.42 26.07 -14.72
C ALA A 374 40.21 25.86 -13.79
N PRO A 375 39.77 26.89 -13.02
CA PRO A 375 38.49 26.83 -12.33
C PRO A 375 37.38 26.69 -13.38
N ARG A 376 36.57 25.64 -13.25
CA ARG A 376 35.38 25.45 -14.09
C ARG A 376 34.55 26.74 -14.00
N ARG A 377 34.51 27.55 -15.05
CA ARG A 377 33.50 28.62 -15.17
C ARG A 377 32.17 27.89 -15.11
N LEU A 378 31.49 27.96 -13.95
CA LEU A 378 30.13 27.50 -13.80
C LEU A 378 29.28 28.34 -14.75
N GLY A 379 28.97 27.77 -15.90
CA GLY A 379 27.98 28.31 -16.80
C GLY A 379 26.68 28.46 -16.01
N SER A 380 26.27 29.71 -15.82
CA SER A 380 24.92 30.09 -15.43
C SER A 380 23.94 29.39 -16.39
N LYS A 381 23.32 28.30 -15.93
CA LYS A 381 22.04 27.85 -16.45
C LYS A 381 20.99 28.14 -15.39
N ARG A 382 20.35 29.30 -15.54
CA ARG A 382 18.95 29.47 -15.18
C ARG A 382 18.14 28.60 -16.15
N VAL A 383 17.43 27.60 -15.63
CA VAL A 383 16.04 27.26 -15.99
C VAL A 383 15.40 26.70 -14.72
#